data_AF-A0A5C1HVM2-F1
#
_entry.id   AF-A0A5C1HVM2-F1
#
_cell.length_a   1.000
_cell.length_b   1.000
_cell.length_c   1.000
_cell.angle_alpha   90.00
_cell.angle_beta   90.00
_cell.angle_gamma   90.00
#
_symmetry.space_group_name_H-M   'P 1'
#
loop_
_entity.id
_entity.type
_entity.pdbx_description
1 polymer ?
#
loop_
_entity_poly.entity_id
_entity_poly.type
_entity_poly.pdbx_seq_one_letter_code
_entity_poly.pdbx_strand_id
1 'polypeptide(L)'
;MVYNFGGGPKWIGDSNINALLTTSKALGTGNANTNTIVSKYGTTQTIVYAALASYNLNKNGYTDWYLPSTDELSQLKKNLYDNPLGLASGHFWSSTATTAGYAWCLGTDAITDTPDQFLISGYATVCSVRSF
;
A
#
# COMPACT_ATOMS: atom_id res chain seq x y z
N MET A 1 11.70 -2.36 0.92
CA MET A 1 12.52 -1.16 1.27
C MET A 1 11.58 0.02 1.21
N VAL A 2 11.49 0.81 2.27
CA VAL A 2 10.34 1.71 2.44
C VAL A 2 10.67 3.15 2.07
N TYR A 3 9.77 3.81 1.33
CA TYR A 3 9.88 5.20 0.92
C TYR A 3 8.87 6.07 1.67
N ASN A 4 9.39 7.02 2.44
CA ASN A 4 8.61 8.08 3.06
C ASN A 4 8.52 9.25 2.07
N PHE A 5 7.47 9.31 1.26
CA PHE A 5 7.08 10.58 0.64
C PHE A 5 6.52 11.45 1.77
N GLY A 6 7.01 12.69 1.94
CA GLY A 6 6.45 13.62 2.93
C GLY A 6 5.00 13.90 2.58
N GLY A 7 4.08 13.41 3.43
CA GLY A 7 2.64 13.37 3.19
C GLY A 7 2.12 12.08 2.56
N GLY A 8 2.97 11.20 2.03
CA GLY A 8 2.58 9.92 1.43
C GLY A 8 1.71 10.06 0.16
N PRO A 9 1.61 9.03 -0.69
CA PRO A 9 0.60 9.04 -1.74
C PRO A 9 -0.79 8.75 -1.20
N LYS A 10 -1.81 9.17 -1.94
CA LYS A 10 -3.17 8.67 -1.76
C LYS A 10 -3.26 7.22 -2.21
N TRP A 11 -4.27 6.49 -1.73
CA TRP A 11 -4.51 5.14 -2.21
C TRP A 11 -5.04 5.14 -3.65
N ILE A 12 -5.80 6.17 -4.01
CA ILE A 12 -6.39 6.36 -5.34
C ILE A 12 -5.68 7.46 -6.16
N GLY A 13 -5.73 7.36 -7.49
CA GLY A 13 -5.32 8.44 -8.40
C GLY A 13 -6.38 9.55 -8.53
N ASP A 14 -5.95 10.77 -8.89
CA ASP A 14 -6.79 11.99 -8.81
C ASP A 14 -8.02 11.98 -9.73
N SER A 15 -8.05 11.12 -10.74
CA SER A 15 -9.15 11.04 -11.72
C SER A 15 -10.10 9.86 -11.47
N ASN A 16 -9.92 9.11 -10.38
CA ASN A 16 -10.53 7.80 -10.20
C ASN A 16 -11.56 7.72 -9.07
N ILE A 17 -12.05 8.83 -8.53
CA ILE A 17 -12.87 8.87 -7.30
C ILE A 17 -14.09 7.91 -7.29
N ASN A 18 -14.60 7.51 -8.46
CA ASN A 18 -15.73 6.58 -8.61
C ASN A 18 -15.35 5.16 -9.04
N ALA A 19 -14.06 4.86 -9.22
CA ALA A 19 -13.55 3.56 -9.67
C ALA A 19 -13.31 2.62 -8.48
N LEU A 20 -14.36 2.34 -7.73
CA LEU A 20 -14.30 1.46 -6.57
C LEU A 20 -14.02 0.01 -7.00
N LEU A 21 -13.24 -0.70 -6.20
CA LEU A 21 -12.90 -2.10 -6.40
C LEU A 21 -12.71 -2.80 -5.05
N THR A 22 -12.66 -4.13 -5.07
CA THR A 22 -12.25 -4.94 -3.93
C THR A 22 -11.04 -5.76 -4.31
N THR A 23 -10.19 -6.01 -3.32
CA THR A 23 -9.00 -6.85 -3.44
C THR A 23 -8.92 -7.79 -2.25
N SER A 24 -8.04 -8.78 -2.34
CA SER A 24 -7.88 -9.77 -1.27
C SER A 24 -6.97 -9.24 -0.15
N LYS A 25 -7.25 -9.67 1.08
CA LYS A 25 -6.38 -9.45 2.24
C LYS A 25 -5.24 -10.46 2.36
N ALA A 26 -5.44 -11.64 1.77
CA ALA A 26 -4.68 -12.84 2.07
C ALA A 26 -3.19 -12.71 1.73
N LEU A 27 -2.37 -13.46 2.47
CA LEU A 27 -0.94 -13.59 2.19
C LEU A 27 -0.68 -13.97 0.71
N GLY A 28 0.33 -13.33 0.11
CA GLY A 28 0.72 -13.54 -1.28
C GLY A 28 -0.17 -12.86 -2.32
N THR A 29 -1.19 -12.10 -1.92
CA THR A 29 -2.09 -11.43 -2.88
C THR A 29 -1.67 -10.00 -3.24
N GLY A 30 -0.69 -9.40 -2.54
CA GLY A 30 -0.31 -8.00 -2.75
C GLY A 30 0.11 -7.66 -4.17
N ASN A 31 0.85 -8.55 -4.84
CA ASN A 31 1.26 -8.33 -6.23
C ASN A 31 0.05 -8.29 -7.18
N ALA A 32 -0.82 -9.31 -7.11
CA ALA A 32 -2.04 -9.38 -7.92
C ALA A 32 -2.98 -8.20 -7.65
N ASN A 33 -3.11 -7.81 -6.38
CA ASN A 33 -3.87 -6.64 -5.97
C ASN A 33 -3.29 -5.35 -6.57
N THR A 34 -1.97 -5.16 -6.46
CA THR A 34 -1.27 -3.98 -7.03
C THR A 34 -1.52 -3.87 -8.52
N ASN A 35 -1.37 -4.97 -9.27
CA ASN A 35 -1.64 -5.00 -10.71
C ASN A 35 -3.11 -4.70 -11.03
N THR A 36 -4.05 -5.22 -10.23
CA THR A 36 -5.48 -4.95 -10.39
C THR A 36 -5.80 -3.47 -10.18
N ILE A 37 -5.23 -2.86 -9.13
CA ILE A 37 -5.40 -1.43 -8.85
C ILE A 37 -4.81 -0.60 -9.97
N VAL A 38 -3.60 -0.94 -10.43
CA VAL A 38 -2.93 -0.20 -11.52
C VAL A 38 -3.68 -0.32 -12.84
N SER A 39 -4.21 -1.51 -13.14
CA SER A 39 -5.07 -1.70 -14.31
C SER A 39 -6.38 -0.91 -14.20
N LYS A 40 -6.93 -0.77 -12.99
CA LYS A 40 -8.20 -0.05 -12.77
C LYS A 40 -8.02 1.47 -12.86
N TYR A 41 -6.95 1.99 -12.27
CA TYR A 41 -6.70 3.42 -12.17
C TYR A 41 -5.83 3.96 -13.29
N GLY A 42 -5.15 3.10 -14.04
CA GLY A 42 -4.23 3.47 -15.08
C GLY A 42 -2.90 3.99 -14.53
N THR A 43 -1.94 4.12 -15.43
CA THR A 43 -0.56 4.55 -15.15
C THR A 43 -0.30 6.02 -15.45
N THR A 44 -1.14 6.65 -16.27
CA THR A 44 -1.07 8.08 -16.61
C THR A 44 -1.80 8.91 -15.55
N GLN A 45 -1.11 9.27 -14.47
CA GLN A 45 -1.66 10.06 -13.37
C GLN A 45 -0.85 11.33 -13.13
N THR A 46 -1.54 12.41 -12.78
CA THR A 46 -0.90 13.67 -12.34
C THR A 46 -0.26 13.50 -10.97
N ILE A 47 -0.95 12.88 -10.01
CA ILE A 47 -0.39 12.46 -8.72
C ILE A 47 -0.28 10.93 -8.68
N VAL A 48 0.91 10.46 -8.35
CA VAL A 48 1.20 9.03 -8.19
C VAL A 48 0.50 8.49 -6.94
N TYR A 49 -0.37 7.49 -7.11
CA TYR A 49 -1.03 6.80 -6.00
C TYR A 49 -0.20 5.62 -5.47
N ALA A 50 -0.59 5.09 -4.31
CA ALA A 50 0.19 4.13 -3.52
C ALA A 50 0.63 2.88 -4.31
N ALA A 51 -0.30 2.25 -5.01
CA ALA A 51 -0.01 1.08 -5.83
C ALA A 51 0.86 1.41 -7.05
N LEU A 52 0.64 2.54 -7.72
CA LEU A 52 1.48 2.99 -8.84
C LEU A 52 2.90 3.32 -8.41
N ALA A 53 3.07 3.91 -7.22
CA ALA A 53 4.39 4.19 -6.65
C ALA A 53 5.20 2.90 -6.46
N SER A 54 4.55 1.82 -6.00
CA SER A 54 5.20 0.52 -5.86
C SER A 54 5.45 -0.14 -7.23
N TYR A 55 4.46 -0.11 -8.12
CA TYR A 55 4.53 -0.73 -9.44
C TYR A 55 5.63 -0.14 -10.34
N ASN A 56 5.82 1.19 -10.29
CA ASN A 56 6.86 1.87 -11.08
C ASN A 56 8.24 1.85 -10.40
N LEU A 57 8.35 1.29 -9.20
CA LEU A 57 9.59 1.34 -8.45
C LEU A 57 10.67 0.51 -9.16
N ASN A 58 11.75 1.17 -9.56
CA ASN A 58 12.98 0.52 -9.98
C ASN A 58 14.06 0.84 -8.96
N LYS A 59 14.50 -0.18 -8.22
CA LYS A 59 15.51 0.00 -7.18
C LYS A 59 16.43 -1.20 -7.06
N ASN A 60 17.73 -0.93 -6.96
CA ASN A 60 18.77 -1.94 -6.86
C ASN A 60 18.72 -2.99 -8.00
N GLY A 61 18.26 -2.58 -9.19
CA GLY A 61 18.10 -3.46 -10.35
C GLY A 61 16.80 -4.29 -10.37
N TYR A 62 15.92 -4.11 -9.38
CA TYR A 62 14.64 -4.82 -9.29
C TYR A 62 13.47 -3.92 -9.68
N THR A 63 12.55 -4.47 -10.47
CA THR A 63 11.31 -3.81 -10.95
C THR A 63 10.06 -4.61 -10.56
N ASP A 64 10.19 -5.61 -9.71
CA ASP A 64 9.15 -6.54 -9.27
C ASP A 64 8.51 -6.11 -7.94
N TRP A 65 8.50 -4.81 -7.68
CA TRP A 65 7.99 -4.23 -6.44
C TRP A 65 6.47 -4.08 -6.48
N TYR A 66 5.82 -4.34 -5.34
CA TYR A 66 4.38 -4.22 -5.20
C TYR A 66 3.98 -3.66 -3.82
N LEU A 67 2.75 -3.17 -3.73
CA LEU A 67 2.14 -2.73 -2.47
C LEU A 67 1.57 -3.99 -1.79
N PRO A 68 1.99 -4.34 -0.56
CA PRO A 68 1.58 -5.57 0.11
C PRO A 68 0.09 -5.54 0.46
N SER A 69 -0.53 -6.72 0.48
CA SER A 69 -1.83 -6.93 1.10
C SER A 69 -1.77 -6.68 2.61
N THR A 70 -2.94 -6.58 3.24
CA THR A 70 -3.00 -6.31 4.68
C THR A 70 -2.33 -7.41 5.50
N ASP A 71 -2.54 -8.68 5.16
CA ASP A 71 -1.95 -9.78 5.93
C ASP A 71 -0.42 -9.84 5.71
N GLU A 72 0.07 -9.53 4.51
CA GLU A 72 1.52 -9.41 4.25
C GLU A 72 2.14 -8.27 5.06
N LEU A 73 1.47 -7.11 5.12
CA LEU A 73 1.95 -5.96 5.88
C LEU A 73 1.96 -6.25 7.40
N SER A 74 0.95 -6.94 7.91
CA SER A 74 0.93 -7.41 9.30
C SER A 74 2.06 -8.41 9.59
N GLN A 75 2.36 -9.31 8.65
CA GLN A 75 3.48 -10.25 8.81
C GLN A 75 4.84 -9.54 8.80
N LEU A 76 5.00 -8.52 7.93
CA LEU A 76 6.21 -7.68 7.90
C LEU A 76 6.41 -6.97 9.23
N LYS A 77 5.35 -6.35 9.79
CA LYS A 77 5.39 -5.68 11.10
C LYS A 77 5.86 -6.62 12.20
N LYS A 78 5.28 -7.84 12.27
CA LYS A 78 5.65 -8.86 13.27
C LYS A 78 7.09 -9.32 13.15
N ASN A 79 7.58 -9.50 11.92
CA ASN A 79 8.94 -9.97 11.68
C ASN A 79 10.02 -8.91 11.99
N LEU A 80 9.64 -7.63 12.05
CA LEU A 80 10.57 -6.51 12.21
C LEU A 80 10.53 -5.89 13.62
N TYR A 81 10.11 -6.66 14.63
CA TYR A 81 9.86 -6.29 16.04
C TYR A 81 10.51 -5.00 16.60
N ASP A 82 11.84 -4.84 16.53
CA ASP A 82 12.55 -3.67 17.09
C ASP A 82 12.40 -2.39 16.23
N ASN A 83 12.10 -2.55 14.95
CA ASN A 83 11.91 -1.48 13.99
C ASN A 83 10.86 -1.91 12.95
N PRO A 84 9.57 -1.95 13.33
CA PRO A 84 8.51 -2.74 12.67
C PRO A 84 8.36 -2.53 11.17
N LEU A 85 8.85 -1.41 10.61
CA LEU A 85 8.95 -1.23 9.16
C LEU A 85 10.23 -0.49 8.73
N GLY A 86 11.18 -0.25 9.64
CA GLY A 86 12.38 0.53 9.33
C GLY A 86 12.21 2.05 9.45
N LEU A 87 11.13 2.55 10.06
CA LEU A 87 10.59 3.90 9.80
C LEU A 87 9.96 4.55 11.02
N ALA A 88 9.72 5.87 10.90
CA ALA A 88 8.96 6.66 11.85
C ALA A 88 7.52 6.13 12.04
N SER A 89 6.92 6.53 13.16
CA SER A 89 5.50 6.28 13.44
C SER A 89 4.61 6.81 12.32
N GLY A 90 3.63 6.01 11.89
CA GLY A 90 2.69 6.37 10.83
C GLY A 90 1.84 5.20 10.35
N HIS A 91 0.95 5.49 9.41
CA HIS A 91 0.09 4.49 8.77
C HIS A 91 0.63 4.13 7.40
N PHE A 92 0.56 2.84 7.08
CA PHE A 92 1.06 2.28 5.83
C PHE A 92 -0.08 1.72 5.02
N TRP A 93 -0.23 2.20 3.80
CA TRP A 93 -1.21 1.62 2.87
C TRP A 93 -0.91 0.16 2.60
N SER A 94 -1.97 -0.65 2.59
CA SER A 94 -1.96 -1.96 1.97
C SER A 94 -2.66 -1.89 0.61
N SER A 95 -2.46 -2.90 -0.24
CA SER A 95 -3.21 -3.06 -1.49
C SER A 95 -4.63 -3.57 -1.29
N THR A 96 -5.12 -3.66 -0.05
CA THR A 96 -6.46 -4.16 0.25
C THR A 96 -7.48 -3.02 0.23
N ALA A 97 -8.45 -3.12 -0.67
CA ALA A 97 -9.49 -2.14 -0.91
C ALA A 97 -10.87 -2.64 -0.47
N THR A 98 -11.78 -1.70 -0.23
CA THR A 98 -13.20 -1.97 -0.01
C THR A 98 -14.05 -1.20 -1.02
N THR A 99 -15.27 -1.68 -1.28
CA THR A 99 -16.24 -0.97 -2.14
C THR A 99 -16.78 0.32 -1.53
N ALA A 100 -16.44 0.68 -0.29
CA ALA A 100 -16.99 1.85 0.41
C ALA A 100 -16.13 3.12 0.28
N GLY A 101 -15.09 3.11 -0.57
CA GLY A 101 -14.16 4.24 -0.68
C GLY A 101 -13.09 4.27 0.41
N TYR A 102 -12.87 3.13 1.08
CA TYR A 102 -11.82 2.95 2.08
C TYR A 102 -10.84 1.87 1.62
N ALA A 103 -9.59 2.02 2.03
CA ALA A 103 -8.58 0.98 1.94
C ALA A 103 -8.00 0.70 3.33
N TRP A 104 -7.45 -0.50 3.48
CA TRP A 104 -6.83 -0.90 4.72
C TRP A 104 -5.41 -0.36 4.81
N CYS A 105 -5.05 0.14 5.98
CA CYS A 105 -3.69 0.53 6.34
C CYS A 105 -3.30 -0.12 7.67
N LEU A 106 -2.00 -0.05 8.01
CA LEU A 106 -1.49 -0.55 9.29
C LEU A 106 -0.65 0.53 9.98
N GLY A 107 -1.00 0.87 11.22
CA GLY A 107 -0.22 1.75 12.08
C GLY A 107 1.00 1.05 12.67
N THR A 108 2.14 1.76 12.72
CA THR A 108 3.38 1.26 13.36
C THR A 108 3.42 1.51 14.86
N ASP A 109 2.62 2.43 15.39
CA ASP A 109 2.49 2.80 16.80
C ASP A 109 1.41 2.04 17.56
N ALA A 110 0.50 1.37 16.84
CA ALA A 110 -0.58 0.62 17.47
C ALA A 110 -0.02 -0.53 18.33
N ILE A 111 -0.39 -0.52 19.62
CA ILE A 111 -0.16 -1.59 20.61
C ILE A 111 -0.76 -2.92 20.13
N THR A 112 -1.73 -2.86 19.21
CA THR A 112 -2.35 -4.00 18.55
C THR A 112 -2.03 -4.00 17.05
N ASP A 113 -1.73 -5.16 16.47
CA ASP A 113 -1.52 -5.35 15.02
C ASP A 113 -2.81 -5.29 14.20
N THR A 114 -3.81 -4.57 14.70
CA THR A 114 -5.12 -4.42 14.07
C THR A 114 -5.01 -3.43 12.91
N PRO A 115 -5.35 -3.83 11.68
CA PRO A 115 -5.39 -2.91 10.55
C PRO A 115 -6.51 -1.87 10.70
N ASP A 116 -6.26 -0.66 10.22
CA ASP A 116 -7.20 0.45 10.19
C ASP A 116 -7.78 0.64 8.78
N GLN A 117 -8.86 1.42 8.68
CA GLN A 117 -9.45 1.82 7.40
C GLN A 117 -9.37 3.33 7.24
N PHE A 118 -8.71 3.78 6.18
CA PHE A 118 -8.65 5.20 5.82
C PHE A 118 -9.38 5.45 4.51
N LEU A 119 -9.94 6.65 4.37
CA LEU A 119 -10.47 7.13 3.09
C LEU A 119 -9.37 7.02 2.03
N ILE A 120 -9.69 6.47 0.87
CA ILE A 120 -8.70 6.29 -0.21
C ILE A 120 -8.14 7.61 -0.75
N SER A 121 -8.84 8.72 -0.51
CA SER A 121 -8.41 10.10 -0.80
C SER A 121 -7.49 10.70 0.26
N GLY A 122 -7.35 10.02 1.40
CA GLY A 122 -6.42 10.37 2.48
C GLY A 122 -4.99 9.99 2.14
N TYR A 123 -4.10 10.42 3.02
CA TYR A 123 -2.65 10.37 2.85
C TYR A 123 -2.05 9.35 3.81
N ALA A 124 -1.24 8.42 3.30
CA ALA A 124 -0.49 7.46 4.12
C ALA A 124 0.78 6.98 3.40
N THR A 125 1.67 6.32 4.12
CA THR A 125 2.99 5.90 3.61
C THR A 125 2.90 4.59 2.82
N VAL A 126 3.88 4.32 1.96
CA VAL A 126 3.97 3.10 1.16
C VAL A 126 5.17 2.27 1.57
N CYS A 127 4.93 1.01 1.95
CA CYS A 127 5.97 0.00 2.14
C CYS A 127 5.95 -0.98 0.95
N SER A 128 6.90 -0.87 0.02
CA SER A 128 6.96 -1.76 -1.14
C SER A 128 7.76 -3.04 -0.85
N VAL A 129 7.24 -4.17 -1.33
CA VAL A 129 7.78 -5.53 -1.17
C VAL A 129 8.14 -6.11 -2.53
N ARG A 130 9.16 -6.97 -2.60
CA ARG A 130 9.53 -7.66 -3.84
C ARG A 130 8.69 -8.91 -4.04
N SER A 131 8.34 -9.20 -5.30
CA SER A 131 7.89 -10.53 -5.70
C SER A 131 9.05 -11.52 -5.65
N PHE A 132 8.79 -12.75 -5.24
CA PHE A 132 9.75 -13.87 -5.30
C PHE A 132 9.23 -14.95 -6.23
#